data_AF-A0A895YKY8-F1
#
_entry.id   AF-A0A895YKY8-F1
#
_cell.length_a   1.000
_cell.length_b   1.000
_cell.length_c   1.000
_cell.angle_alpha   90.00
_cell.angle_beta   90.00
_cell.angle_gamma   90.00
#
_symmetry.space_group_name_H-M   'P 1'
#
loop_
_entity.id
_entity.type
_entity.pdbx_description
1 polymer ?
#
loop_
_entity_poly.entity_id
_entity_poly.type
_entity_poly.pdbx_seq_one_letter_code
_entity_poly.pdbx_strand_id
1 'polypeptide(L)'
;MTLRLARTNAEAHLYMELTPCQVCGATEFAPDHAVIAVDGDLASQYAGSCPQCDTPREFVFRIPAEVIIPDPEEPTFGDDRPSELLDAGQWLALADLFASGAPAEPTPQLSADQRRQARHDLRLAAAAIAEVCKFIPADEESVPAERFWSEPGRLAFEQEPGRFQRRRLAVVQQTYQQLAERFPA
;
A
#
# COMPACT_ATOMS: atom_id res chain seq x y z
N MET A 1 13.77 -19.91 -6.57
CA MET A 1 12.42 -19.37 -6.92
C MET A 1 12.57 -17.86 -6.98
N THR A 2 11.98 -17.15 -7.94
CA THR A 2 12.15 -15.68 -8.00
C THR A 2 11.31 -15.03 -6.90
N LEU A 3 11.96 -14.53 -5.85
CA LEU A 3 11.31 -13.78 -4.79
C LEU A 3 10.81 -12.44 -5.33
N ARG A 4 9.58 -12.08 -4.95
CA ARG A 4 9.02 -10.76 -5.27
C ARG A 4 9.73 -9.68 -4.46
N LEU A 5 9.88 -8.50 -5.07
CA LEU A 5 10.47 -7.33 -4.43
C LEU A 5 9.49 -6.66 -3.49
N ALA A 6 9.91 -6.45 -2.24
CA ALA A 6 9.35 -5.40 -1.41
C ALA A 6 10.23 -4.16 -1.57
N ARG A 7 9.70 -3.08 -2.17
CA ARG A 7 10.48 -1.85 -2.41
C ARG A 7 10.72 -1.07 -1.12
N THR A 8 9.85 -1.27 -0.13
CA THR A 8 10.01 -0.76 1.24
C THR A 8 9.45 -1.76 2.26
N ASN A 9 9.83 -1.60 3.53
CA ASN A 9 9.20 -2.35 4.62
C ASN A 9 7.70 -2.05 4.72
N ALA A 10 7.28 -0.80 4.49
CA ALA A 10 5.87 -0.42 4.52
C ALA A 10 5.04 -1.22 3.48
N GLU A 11 5.56 -1.39 2.26
CA GLU A 11 4.92 -2.22 1.25
C GLU A 11 4.85 -3.70 1.67
N ALA A 12 5.91 -4.26 2.25
CA ALA A 12 5.91 -5.63 2.76
C ALA A 12 4.83 -5.84 3.83
N HIS A 13 4.72 -4.90 4.78
CA HIS A 13 3.71 -4.95 5.84
C HIS A 13 2.28 -4.86 5.27
N LEU A 14 2.01 -3.95 4.34
CA LEU A 14 0.72 -3.87 3.67
C LEU A 14 0.36 -5.17 2.94
N TYR A 15 1.34 -5.78 2.25
CA TYR A 15 1.12 -7.07 1.60
C TYR A 15 0.76 -8.17 2.60
N MET A 16 1.44 -8.23 3.75
CA MET A 16 1.15 -9.20 4.80
C MET A 16 -0.23 -8.99 5.45
N GLU A 17 -0.62 -7.73 5.68
CA GLU A 17 -1.94 -7.37 6.20
C GLU A 17 -3.07 -7.76 5.23
N LEU A 18 -2.84 -7.61 3.93
CA LEU A 18 -3.79 -7.98 2.87
C LEU A 18 -3.77 -9.48 2.54
N THR A 19 -2.84 -10.26 3.11
CA THR A 19 -2.75 -11.70 2.88
C THR A 19 -3.24 -12.46 4.11
N PRO A 20 -4.53 -12.83 4.19
CA PRO A 20 -5.09 -13.50 5.35
C PRO A 20 -4.48 -14.88 5.55
N CYS A 21 -4.54 -15.37 6.79
CA CYS A 21 -4.21 -16.76 7.11
C CYS A 21 -5.06 -17.70 6.26
N GLN A 22 -4.42 -18.63 5.55
CA GLN A 22 -5.11 -19.56 4.66
C GLN A 22 -6.00 -20.57 5.39
N VAL A 23 -5.84 -20.71 6.71
CA VAL A 23 -6.61 -21.65 7.54
C VAL A 23 -7.83 -20.99 8.16
N CYS A 24 -7.66 -19.84 8.85
CA CYS A 24 -8.75 -19.20 9.59
C CYS A 24 -9.19 -17.83 9.05
N GLY A 25 -8.49 -17.27 8.07
CA GLY A 25 -8.81 -15.96 7.49
C GLY A 25 -8.30 -14.75 8.29
N ALA A 26 -7.64 -14.94 9.43
CA ALA A 26 -7.08 -13.84 10.21
C ALA A 26 -6.10 -12.99 9.39
N THR A 27 -6.24 -11.68 9.40
CA THR A 27 -5.27 -10.76 8.78
C THR A 27 -4.17 -10.36 9.76
N GLU A 28 -4.50 -10.19 11.04
CA GLU A 28 -3.54 -9.84 12.11
C GLU A 28 -2.29 -10.74 12.08
N PHE A 29 -1.13 -10.09 12.07
CA PHE A 29 0.17 -10.75 12.03
C PHE A 29 1.26 -9.87 12.62
N ALA A 30 1.94 -10.35 13.64
CA ALA A 30 3.11 -9.69 14.24
C ALA A 30 4.34 -10.60 14.07
N PRO A 31 4.99 -10.61 12.89
CA PRO A 31 6.13 -11.47 12.61
C PRO A 31 7.41 -10.99 13.29
N ASP A 32 8.28 -11.94 13.60
CA ASP A 32 9.70 -11.66 13.75
C ASP A 32 10.30 -11.33 12.36
N HIS A 33 11.24 -10.39 12.31
CA HIS A 33 11.91 -9.95 11.09
C HIS A 33 13.39 -10.31 11.10
N ALA A 34 13.87 -10.91 10.00
CA ALA A 34 15.27 -11.23 9.78
C ALA A 34 15.70 -10.92 8.34
N VAL A 35 16.98 -10.62 8.14
CA VAL A 35 17.60 -10.59 6.80
C VAL A 35 18.29 -11.94 6.58
N ILE A 36 17.94 -12.62 5.50
CA ILE A 36 18.46 -13.93 5.13
C ILE A 36 19.09 -13.90 3.73
N ALA A 37 19.88 -14.92 3.40
CA ALA A 37 20.39 -15.14 2.05
C ALA A 37 19.57 -16.24 1.35
N VAL A 38 19.05 -15.96 0.16
CA VAL A 38 18.30 -16.90 -0.68
C VAL A 38 18.94 -16.91 -2.06
N ASP A 39 19.41 -18.09 -2.51
CA ASP A 39 20.09 -18.25 -3.80
C ASP A 39 21.27 -17.28 -4.04
N GLY A 40 21.89 -16.78 -2.96
CA GLY A 40 23.00 -15.83 -3.00
C GLY A 40 22.62 -14.35 -2.83
N ASP A 41 21.33 -14.02 -2.87
CA ASP A 41 20.81 -12.67 -2.71
C ASP A 41 20.23 -12.41 -1.32
N LEU A 42 20.24 -11.15 -0.86
CA LEU A 42 19.64 -10.77 0.41
C LEU A 42 18.11 -10.63 0.30
N ALA A 43 17.41 -11.16 1.29
CA ALA A 43 15.96 -11.13 1.40
C ALA A 43 15.52 -10.80 2.84
N SER A 44 14.39 -10.10 2.98
CA SER A 44 13.69 -9.90 4.24
C SER A 44 12.74 -11.07 4.47
N GLN A 45 12.90 -11.75 5.60
CA GLN A 45 12.02 -12.81 6.08
C GLN A 45 11.17 -12.28 7.23
N TYR A 46 9.87 -12.55 7.15
CA TYR A 46 8.89 -12.26 8.19
C TYR A 46 8.20 -13.57 8.56
N ALA A 47 8.41 -14.06 9.77
CA ALA A 47 7.90 -15.35 10.22
C ALA A 47 7.25 -15.25 11.59
N GLY A 48 6.19 -16.03 11.80
CA GLY A 48 5.49 -16.10 13.09
C GLY A 48 4.25 -16.99 13.01
N SER A 49 3.56 -17.15 14.13
CA SER A 49 2.27 -17.88 14.18
C SER A 49 1.09 -16.94 13.89
N CYS A 50 0.06 -17.48 13.25
CA CYS A 50 -1.25 -16.83 13.22
C CYS A 50 -1.80 -16.71 14.66
N PRO A 51 -2.21 -15.50 15.12
CA PRO A 51 -2.65 -15.31 16.49
C PRO A 51 -3.98 -16.02 16.83
N GLN A 52 -4.76 -16.43 15.81
CA GLN A 52 -6.05 -17.08 16.01
C GLN A 52 -6.00 -18.62 15.96
N CYS A 53 -5.19 -19.21 15.08
CA CYS A 53 -5.18 -20.66 14.86
C CYS A 53 -3.78 -21.29 14.97
N ASP A 54 -2.77 -20.51 15.35
CA ASP A 54 -1.37 -20.92 15.53
C ASP A 54 -0.69 -21.50 14.28
N THR A 55 -1.35 -21.43 13.11
CA THR A 55 -0.75 -21.86 11.85
C THR A 55 0.47 -20.99 11.55
N PRO A 56 1.66 -21.58 11.30
CA PRO A 56 2.84 -20.83 10.91
C PRO A 56 2.59 -20.03 9.63
N ARG A 57 3.00 -18.76 9.63
CA ARG A 57 2.97 -17.86 8.50
C ARG A 57 4.38 -17.36 8.24
N GLU A 58 4.76 -17.36 6.98
CA GLU A 58 6.06 -16.91 6.54
C GLU A 58 5.94 -16.13 5.22
N PHE A 59 6.65 -15.02 5.15
CA PHE A 59 6.79 -14.21 3.94
C PHE A 59 8.26 -13.89 3.73
N VAL A 60 8.72 -14.04 2.48
CA VAL A 60 10.10 -13.75 2.09
C VAL A 60 10.08 -12.84 0.88
N PHE A 61 10.74 -11.70 0.97
CA PHE A 61 10.81 -10.70 -0.09
C PHE A 61 12.26 -10.36 -0.41
N ARG A 62 12.54 -10.16 -1.69
CA ARG A 62 13.82 -9.60 -2.12
C ARG A 62 13.97 -8.18 -1.60
N ILE A 63 15.17 -7.81 -1.18
CA ILE A 63 15.52 -6.45 -0.77
C ILE A 63 15.96 -5.65 -2.02
N PRO A 64 15.58 -4.37 -2.17
CA PRO A 64 16.04 -3.55 -3.29
C PRO A 64 17.55 -3.31 -3.20
N ALA A 65 18.22 -3.25 -4.35
CA ALA A 65 19.65 -2.94 -4.41
C ALA A 65 19.98 -1.55 -3.84
N GLU A 66 19.06 -0.60 -4.02
CA GLU A 66 19.10 0.74 -3.45
C GLU A 66 17.99 0.87 -2.41
N VAL A 67 18.39 1.15 -1.16
CA VAL A 67 17.43 1.29 -0.05
C VAL A 67 16.77 2.66 -0.11
N ILE A 68 15.44 2.66 -0.12
CA ILE A 68 14.64 3.86 0.05
C ILE A 68 14.54 4.15 1.55
N ILE A 69 14.98 5.34 1.97
CA ILE A 69 14.78 5.84 3.33
C ILE A 69 13.53 6.72 3.29
N PRO A 70 12.38 6.28 3.82
CA PRO A 70 11.16 7.08 3.78
C PRO A 70 11.31 8.34 4.62
N ASP A 71 10.81 9.46 4.10
CA ASP A 71 10.61 10.66 4.91
C ASP A 71 9.40 10.40 5.84
N PRO A 72 9.54 10.55 7.17
CA PRO A 72 8.41 10.40 8.10
C PRO A 72 7.22 11.30 7.79
N GLU A 73 7.45 12.44 7.13
CA GLU A 73 6.41 13.36 6.72
C GLU A 73 5.85 13.04 5.33
N GLU A 74 6.59 12.37 4.46
CA GLU A 74 6.16 12.02 3.10
C GLU A 74 6.17 10.50 2.90
N PRO A 75 5.05 9.82 3.22
CA PRO A 75 4.93 8.38 3.08
C PRO A 75 5.26 7.93 1.65
N THR A 76 6.17 6.96 1.55
CA THR A 76 6.61 6.37 0.28
C THR A 76 6.59 4.85 0.40
N PHE A 77 5.93 4.18 -0.55
CA PHE A 77 5.81 2.72 -0.56
C PHE A 77 6.81 2.02 -1.49
N GLY A 78 7.37 2.73 -2.47
CA GLY A 78 8.39 2.21 -3.35
C GLY A 78 8.93 3.25 -4.33
N ASP A 79 9.91 2.84 -5.14
CA ASP A 79 10.45 3.66 -6.22
C ASP A 79 9.45 3.84 -7.38
N ASP A 80 9.90 4.43 -8.49
CA ASP A 80 9.06 4.76 -9.65
C ASP A 80 8.49 3.54 -10.41
N ARG A 81 8.99 2.33 -10.15
CA ARG A 81 8.47 1.10 -10.76
C ARG A 81 7.17 0.69 -10.09
N PRO A 82 6.21 0.07 -10.81
CA PRO A 82 5.01 -0.50 -10.21
C PRO A 82 5.33 -1.62 -9.20
N SER A 83 4.44 -1.82 -8.24
CA SER A 83 4.54 -2.89 -7.23
C SER A 83 4.54 -4.29 -7.86
N GLU A 84 5.35 -5.19 -7.29
CA GLU A 84 5.27 -6.64 -7.54
C GLU A 84 4.35 -7.35 -6.52
N LEU A 85 4.03 -6.71 -5.40
CA LEU A 85 3.30 -7.31 -4.28
C LEU A 85 1.81 -7.06 -4.35
N LEU A 86 1.42 -5.81 -4.62
CA LEU A 86 0.04 -5.32 -4.61
C LEU A 86 -0.35 -4.85 -6.00
N ASP A 87 -1.53 -5.27 -6.45
CA ASP A 87 -2.04 -4.84 -7.75
C ASP A 87 -2.68 -3.44 -7.69
N ALA A 88 -3.01 -2.87 -8.85
CA ALA A 88 -3.56 -1.53 -8.93
C ALA A 88 -4.89 -1.36 -8.17
N GLY A 89 -5.72 -2.41 -8.12
CA GLY A 89 -6.98 -2.39 -7.39
C GLY A 89 -6.80 -2.44 -5.87
N GLN A 90 -5.83 -3.22 -5.39
CA GLN A 90 -5.46 -3.25 -3.98
C GLN A 90 -4.91 -1.91 -3.50
N TRP A 91 -4.07 -1.24 -4.31
CA TRP A 91 -3.59 0.12 -3.99
C TRP A 91 -4.73 1.14 -3.92
N LEU A 92 -5.69 1.09 -4.85
CA LEU A 92 -6.85 1.98 -4.82
C LEU A 92 -7.70 1.73 -3.56
N ALA A 93 -7.91 0.47 -3.19
CA ALA A 93 -8.65 0.12 -1.97
C ALA A 93 -7.94 0.60 -0.69
N LEU A 94 -6.60 0.53 -0.64
CA LEU A 94 -5.81 1.10 0.44
C LEU A 94 -5.96 2.62 0.50
N ALA A 95 -5.95 3.31 -0.65
CA ALA A 95 -6.18 4.74 -0.68
C ALA A 95 -7.56 5.13 -0.12
N ASP A 96 -8.61 4.39 -0.48
CA ASP A 96 -9.95 4.57 0.07
C ASP A 96 -9.98 4.33 1.58
N LEU A 97 -9.31 3.27 2.05
CA LEU A 97 -9.24 2.92 3.46
C LEU A 97 -8.56 4.03 4.26
N PHE A 98 -7.38 4.49 3.85
CA PHE A 98 -6.68 5.59 4.52
C PHE A 98 -7.50 6.88 4.52
N ALA A 99 -8.11 7.24 3.39
CA ALA A 99 -8.94 8.44 3.31
C ALA A 99 -10.21 8.36 4.17
N SER A 100 -10.79 7.16 4.36
CA SER A 100 -12.04 6.98 5.11
C SER A 100 -11.93 7.34 6.60
N GLY A 101 -10.71 7.28 7.17
CA GLY A 101 -10.45 7.65 8.56
C GLY A 101 -10.35 9.16 8.80
N ALA A 102 -10.14 9.95 7.74
CA ALA A 102 -9.91 11.39 7.86
C ALA A 102 -11.22 12.19 7.76
N PRO A 103 -11.49 13.14 8.68
CA PRO A 103 -12.60 14.08 8.52
C PRO A 103 -12.38 14.98 7.30
N ALA A 104 -13.47 15.39 6.66
CA ALA A 104 -13.41 16.22 5.45
C ALA A 104 -12.84 17.63 5.69
N GLU A 105 -13.00 18.17 6.89
CA GLU A 105 -12.50 19.48 7.31
C GLU A 105 -11.97 19.40 8.75
N PRO A 106 -10.94 20.18 9.11
CA PRO A 106 -10.52 20.33 10.49
C PRO A 106 -11.62 21.01 11.31
N THR A 107 -12.07 20.36 12.38
CA THR A 107 -13.04 20.96 13.30
C THR A 107 -12.38 21.34 14.64
N PRO A 108 -12.92 22.34 15.37
CA PRO A 108 -12.40 22.71 16.69
C PRO A 108 -12.42 21.57 17.71
N GLN A 109 -13.24 20.54 17.50
CA GLN A 109 -13.38 19.39 18.40
C GLN A 109 -12.26 18.36 18.25
N LEU A 110 -11.48 18.41 17.16
CA LEU A 110 -10.36 17.49 16.99
C LEU A 110 -9.24 17.82 17.97
N SER A 111 -8.63 16.81 18.57
CA SER A 111 -7.37 16.97 19.30
C SER A 111 -6.21 17.24 18.32
N ALA A 112 -5.07 17.65 18.85
CA ALA A 112 -3.86 17.79 18.03
C ALA A 112 -3.44 16.45 17.41
N ASP A 113 -3.57 15.37 18.17
CA ASP A 113 -3.22 14.01 17.72
C ASP A 113 -4.16 13.55 16.60
N GLN A 114 -5.46 13.82 16.73
CA GLN A 114 -6.44 13.51 15.67
C GLN A 114 -6.18 14.31 14.39
N ARG A 115 -5.74 15.57 14.49
CA ARG A 115 -5.36 16.36 13.32
C ARG A 115 -4.10 15.80 12.65
N ARG A 116 -3.07 15.44 13.42
CA ARG A 116 -1.86 14.80 12.89
C ARG A 116 -2.17 13.47 12.22
N GLN A 117 -3.02 12.65 12.84
CA GLN A 117 -3.45 11.37 12.26
C GLN A 117 -4.20 11.59 10.94
N ALA A 118 -5.19 12.49 10.91
CA ALA A 118 -5.93 12.81 9.69
C ALA A 118 -4.99 13.29 8.56
N ARG A 119 -4.03 14.16 8.88
CA ARG A 119 -3.00 14.60 7.93
C ARG A 119 -2.19 13.43 7.38
N HIS A 120 -1.70 12.57 8.26
CA HIS A 120 -0.89 11.41 7.90
C HIS A 120 -1.68 10.43 7.02
N ASP A 121 -2.94 10.13 7.38
CA ASP A 121 -3.81 9.23 6.63
C ASP A 121 -4.12 9.77 5.22
N LEU A 122 -4.37 11.07 5.08
CA LEU A 122 -4.55 11.70 3.77
C LEU A 122 -3.28 11.66 2.92
N ARG A 123 -2.10 11.78 3.54
CA ARG A 123 -0.81 11.61 2.84
C ARG A 123 -0.57 10.17 2.41
N LEU A 124 -0.89 9.19 3.25
CA LEU A 124 -0.88 7.77 2.88
C LEU A 124 -1.84 7.48 1.72
N ALA A 125 -3.05 8.06 1.75
CA ALA A 125 -4.02 7.93 0.65
C ALA A 125 -3.46 8.50 -0.66
N ALA A 126 -2.86 9.70 -0.63
CA ALA A 126 -2.21 10.29 -1.79
C ALA A 126 -1.05 9.42 -2.32
N ALA A 127 -0.22 8.89 -1.43
CA ALA A 127 0.88 7.99 -1.79
C ALA A 127 0.37 6.68 -2.41
N ALA A 128 -0.71 6.10 -1.88
CA ALA A 128 -1.35 4.91 -2.43
C ALA A 128 -1.93 5.16 -3.83
N ILE A 129 -2.53 6.34 -4.09
CA ILE A 129 -2.95 6.71 -5.46
C ILE A 129 -1.73 6.86 -6.38
N ALA A 130 -0.62 7.40 -5.89
CA ALA A 130 0.62 7.48 -6.67
C ALA A 130 1.11 6.09 -7.09
N GLU A 131 0.98 5.08 -6.22
CA GLU A 131 1.28 3.68 -6.58
C GLU A 131 0.37 3.16 -7.69
N VAL A 132 -0.94 3.47 -7.69
CA VAL A 132 -1.85 3.12 -8.80
C VAL A 132 -1.36 3.74 -10.12
N CYS A 133 -0.96 5.02 -10.09
CA CYS A 133 -0.47 5.73 -11.28
C CYS A 133 0.76 5.06 -11.92
N LYS A 134 1.64 4.42 -11.13
CA LYS A 134 2.83 3.72 -11.62
C LYS A 134 2.50 2.51 -12.51
N PHE A 135 1.25 2.01 -12.46
CA PHE A 135 0.79 0.92 -13.32
C PHE A 135 0.34 1.37 -14.72
N ILE A 136 0.22 2.68 -14.98
CA ILE A 136 -0.25 3.20 -16.26
C ILE A 136 0.95 3.45 -17.19
N PRO A 137 1.09 2.69 -18.30
CA PRO A 137 2.11 2.95 -19.31
C PRO A 137 2.04 4.38 -19.84
N ALA A 138 3.18 4.95 -20.24
CA ALA A 138 3.28 6.36 -20.62
C ALA A 138 2.35 6.77 -21.77
N ASP A 139 2.03 5.84 -22.67
CA ASP A 139 1.17 5.99 -23.84
C ASP A 139 -0.30 5.61 -23.58
N GLU A 140 -0.66 5.28 -22.34
CA GLU A 140 -2.01 4.91 -21.94
C GLU A 140 -2.67 5.92 -20.98
N GLU A 141 -4.00 5.95 -21.02
CA GLU A 141 -4.85 6.84 -20.22
C GLU A 141 -5.50 6.12 -19.02
N SER A 142 -5.32 4.80 -18.90
CA SER A 142 -5.89 3.99 -17.81
C SER A 142 -4.98 2.81 -17.47
N VAL A 143 -5.14 2.28 -16.27
CA VAL A 143 -4.46 1.04 -15.87
C VAL A 143 -4.89 -0.12 -16.79
N PRO A 144 -3.95 -0.85 -17.43
CA PRO A 144 -4.27 -2.03 -18.24
C PRO A 144 -4.89 -3.16 -17.40
N ALA A 145 -5.78 -3.95 -18.00
CA ALA A 145 -6.51 -5.01 -17.30
C ALA A 145 -5.60 -6.10 -16.68
N GLU A 146 -4.45 -6.36 -17.29
CA GLU A 146 -3.44 -7.30 -16.78
C GLU A 146 -2.75 -6.84 -15.49
N ARG A 147 -2.91 -5.57 -15.09
CA ARG A 147 -2.39 -5.04 -13.82
C ARG A 147 -3.32 -5.28 -12.64
N PHE A 148 -4.36 -6.09 -12.83
CA PHE A 148 -5.29 -6.57 -11.81
C PHE A 148 -5.20 -8.09 -11.69
N TRP A 149 -4.19 -8.59 -10.96
CA TRP A 149 -3.95 -10.02 -10.81
C TRP A 149 -4.58 -10.62 -9.55
N SER A 150 -4.93 -9.81 -8.56
CA SER A 150 -5.66 -10.26 -7.37
C SER A 150 -7.16 -10.33 -7.66
N GLU A 151 -7.87 -11.19 -6.95
CA GLU A 151 -9.34 -11.26 -7.04
C GLU A 151 -10.02 -9.95 -6.60
N PRO A 152 -9.66 -9.35 -5.44
CA PRO A 152 -10.22 -8.04 -5.06
C PRO A 152 -9.94 -6.95 -6.08
N GLY A 153 -8.74 -6.93 -6.66
CA GLY A 153 -8.36 -5.92 -7.66
C GLY A 153 -9.16 -6.04 -8.95
N ARG A 154 -9.36 -7.28 -9.45
CA ARG A 154 -10.23 -7.51 -10.62
C ARG A 154 -11.67 -7.08 -10.37
N LEU A 155 -12.23 -7.45 -9.21
CA LEU A 155 -13.60 -7.06 -8.85
C LEU A 155 -13.76 -5.53 -8.80
N ALA A 156 -12.79 -4.82 -8.21
CA ALA A 156 -12.80 -3.36 -8.18
C ALA A 156 -12.76 -2.75 -9.59
N PHE A 157 -11.94 -3.29 -10.48
CA PHE A 157 -11.85 -2.84 -11.88
C PHE A 157 -13.12 -3.13 -12.67
N GLU A 158 -13.71 -4.31 -12.51
CA GLU A 158 -14.96 -4.69 -13.19
C GLU A 158 -16.16 -3.83 -12.76
N GLN A 159 -16.21 -3.47 -11.48
CA GLN A 159 -17.30 -2.64 -10.92
C GLN A 159 -17.20 -1.18 -11.38
N GLU A 160 -16.00 -0.59 -11.31
CA GLU A 160 -15.80 0.84 -11.59
C GLU A 160 -14.50 1.12 -12.35
N PRO A 161 -14.37 0.70 -13.63
CA PRO A 161 -13.12 0.83 -14.37
C PRO A 161 -12.68 2.30 -14.56
N GLY A 162 -13.65 3.22 -14.56
CA GLY A 162 -13.40 4.67 -14.64
C GLY A 162 -12.56 5.23 -13.49
N ARG A 163 -12.50 4.54 -12.34
CA ARG A 163 -11.65 4.93 -11.20
C ARG A 163 -10.15 4.79 -11.49
N PHE A 164 -9.78 3.99 -12.48
CA PHE A 164 -8.39 3.69 -12.85
C PHE A 164 -7.88 4.52 -14.05
N GLN A 165 -8.60 5.59 -14.41
CA GLN A 165 -8.16 6.53 -15.44
C GLN A 165 -7.14 7.51 -14.88
N ARG A 166 -6.05 7.73 -15.62
CA ARG A 166 -4.94 8.64 -15.29
C ARG A 166 -5.42 10.00 -14.81
N ARG A 167 -6.33 10.63 -15.57
CA ARG A 167 -6.89 11.95 -15.23
C ARG A 167 -7.63 11.95 -13.90
N ARG A 168 -8.43 10.91 -13.64
CA ARG A 168 -9.19 10.81 -12.39
C ARG A 168 -8.28 10.55 -11.21
N LEU A 169 -7.32 9.64 -11.35
CA LEU A 169 -6.33 9.34 -10.31
C LEU A 169 -5.51 10.59 -9.95
N ALA A 170 -5.07 11.36 -10.95
CA ALA A 170 -4.36 12.63 -10.70
C ALA A 170 -5.19 13.64 -9.90
N VAL A 171 -6.49 13.78 -10.21
CA VAL A 171 -7.41 14.66 -9.45
C VAL A 171 -7.59 14.16 -8.01
N VAL A 172 -7.76 12.85 -7.82
CA VAL A 172 -7.93 12.26 -6.48
C VAL A 172 -6.66 12.44 -5.64
N GLN A 173 -5.49 12.13 -6.21
CA GLN A 173 -4.20 12.32 -5.56
C GLN A 173 -4.01 13.76 -5.11
N GLN A 174 -4.24 14.72 -6.01
CA GLN A 174 -4.12 16.14 -5.72
C GLN A 174 -5.11 16.57 -4.63
N THR A 175 -6.33 16.03 -4.65
CA THR A 175 -7.34 16.32 -3.63
C THR A 175 -6.89 15.86 -2.24
N TYR A 176 -6.37 14.63 -2.11
CA TYR A 176 -5.85 14.14 -0.83
C TYR A 176 -4.65 14.95 -0.33
N GLN A 177 -3.73 15.33 -1.21
CA GLN A 177 -2.62 16.24 -0.86
C GLN A 177 -3.13 17.58 -0.34
N GLN A 178 -4.10 18.20 -1.03
CA GLN A 178 -4.68 19.47 -0.61
C GLN A 178 -5.44 19.38 0.72
N LEU A 179 -6.16 18.28 0.94
CA LEU A 179 -6.87 18.04 2.21
C LEU A 179 -5.88 17.86 3.36
N ALA A 180 -4.78 17.13 3.14
CA ALA A 180 -3.75 16.94 4.16
C ALA A 180 -3.19 18.28 4.67
N GLU A 181 -2.95 19.24 3.77
CA GLU A 181 -2.41 20.56 4.17
C GLU A 181 -3.41 21.45 4.92
N ARG A 182 -4.69 21.07 5.01
CA ARG A 182 -5.65 21.75 5.89
C ARG A 182 -5.48 21.37 7.35
N PHE A 183 -4.89 20.20 7.62
CA PHE A 183 -4.60 19.74 8.96
C PHE A 183 -3.19 20.21 9.36
N PRO A 184 -3.06 21.06 10.39
CA PRO A 184 -1.74 21.48 10.86
C PRO A 184 -0.97 20.29 11.43
N ALA A 185 0.36 20.34 11.29
CA ALA A 185 1.29 19.46 11.98
C ALA A 185 1.23 19.65 13.50
#